data_AF-A0A537YT83-F1
#
_entry.id   AF-A0A537YT83-F1
#
_cell.length_a   1.000
_cell.length_b   1.000
_cell.length_c   1.000
_cell.angle_alpha   90.00
_cell.angle_beta   90.00
_cell.angle_gamma   90.00
#
_symmetry.space_group_name_H-M   'P 1'
#
loop_
_entity.id
_entity.type
_entity.pdbx_description
1 polymer ?
#
loop_
_entity_poly.entity_id
_entity_poly.type
_entity_poly.pdbx_seq_one_letter_code
_entity_poly.pdbx_strand_id
1 'polypeptide(L)'
;MTRTAGGRAMTTGLSGIDDLQPSERDDACVAGASTAEVLHLLSAGATGAILMALGEGPLRTKTLTEQVPGYAPRTIYRYAGKLAELEIVEREEEPGVPSKVVHTLSDPCGTELYNLVNRFADASLTRLPDGRIDAHAWASLGLLADMWEAGMVEELSCEGRSPTDLARGHHGLSYHQVNRRAGLFKTGGLLEEWQGPGRRRCYGLTEKTRRKMGLIAGIARWRHHHVVAEDEEGMTAEEMATVLRVALPLVKLPEHRGKCLQLSVLSEDDAAGSEGETIWAEVTDDGTIQSCAEQPADPDGWGRGSVRHWIPILLDGKIDRVLVGDDAGLLANAVDGLYETLWTPQPF
;
A
#
# COMPACT_ATOMS: atom_id res chain seq x y z
N MET A 1 -17.65 33.49 -64.65
CA MET A 1 -17.62 32.03 -64.40
C MET A 1 -16.97 31.79 -63.06
N THR A 2 -17.81 31.45 -62.10
CA THR A 2 -17.58 31.33 -60.67
C THR A 2 -17.05 29.92 -60.36
N ARG A 3 -15.95 29.81 -59.61
CA ARG A 3 -15.55 28.55 -58.97
C ARG A 3 -15.12 28.81 -57.53
N THR A 4 -16.10 28.63 -56.65
CA THR A 4 -15.99 28.42 -55.21
C THR A 4 -15.82 26.91 -54.96
N ALA A 5 -14.76 26.52 -54.27
CA ALA A 5 -14.59 25.20 -53.64
C ALA A 5 -13.41 25.35 -52.66
N GLY A 6 -13.46 24.98 -51.39
CA GLY A 6 -14.44 24.28 -50.57
C GLY A 6 -13.66 23.92 -49.32
N GLY A 7 -13.78 24.75 -48.28
CA GLY A 7 -13.04 24.58 -47.01
C GLY A 7 -13.54 23.35 -46.27
N ARG A 8 -12.67 22.34 -46.13
CA ARG A 8 -12.95 21.12 -45.37
C ARG A 8 -12.53 21.37 -43.92
N ALA A 9 -13.49 21.71 -43.07
CA ALA A 9 -13.29 21.77 -41.63
C ALA A 9 -13.03 20.36 -41.10
N MET A 10 -11.85 20.14 -40.50
CA MET A 10 -11.58 18.97 -39.67
C MET A 10 -12.25 19.18 -38.32
N THR A 11 -13.43 18.60 -38.13
CA THR A 11 -14.02 18.40 -36.82
C THR A 11 -13.25 17.28 -36.11
N THR A 12 -12.49 17.66 -35.08
CA THR A 12 -11.92 16.75 -34.08
C THR A 12 -13.06 16.04 -33.36
N GLY A 13 -13.31 14.78 -33.72
CA GLY A 13 -14.17 13.88 -32.97
C GLY A 13 -13.52 13.54 -31.63
N LEU A 14 -14.00 14.19 -30.57
CA LEU A 14 -13.84 13.71 -29.20
C LEU A 14 -14.78 12.51 -29.04
N SER A 15 -14.28 11.33 -29.37
CA SER A 15 -14.96 10.07 -29.10
C SER A 15 -14.88 9.75 -27.61
N GLY A 16 -16.03 9.79 -26.96
CA GLY A 16 -16.44 8.94 -25.83
C GLY A 16 -15.42 8.69 -24.73
N ILE A 17 -15.39 9.58 -23.74
CA ILE A 17 -15.01 9.24 -22.36
C ILE A 17 -16.32 8.90 -21.65
N ASP A 18 -16.89 7.75 -21.98
CA ASP A 18 -17.97 7.10 -21.24
C ASP A 18 -17.58 5.62 -21.14
N ASP A 19 -17.84 5.01 -19.98
CA ASP A 19 -17.47 3.66 -19.55
C ASP A 19 -16.06 3.46 -18.94
N LEU A 20 -15.76 4.22 -17.88
CA LEU A 20 -15.25 3.58 -16.67
C LEU A 20 -16.47 3.22 -15.82
N GLN A 21 -17.15 2.13 -16.17
CA GLN A 21 -18.21 1.60 -15.31
C GLN A 21 -17.58 1.20 -13.96
N PRO A 22 -18.14 1.65 -12.83
CA PRO A 22 -17.79 1.04 -11.54
C PRO A 22 -18.17 -0.44 -11.64
N SER A 23 -17.15 -1.31 -11.65
CA SER A 23 -17.34 -2.75 -11.73
C SER A 23 -18.29 -3.23 -10.64
N GLU A 24 -19.27 -4.04 -11.02
CA GLU A 24 -20.18 -4.80 -10.15
C GLU A 24 -19.41 -5.85 -9.31
N ARG A 25 -18.49 -5.39 -8.45
CA ARG A 25 -17.72 -6.17 -7.45
C ARG A 25 -18.28 -5.94 -6.04
N ASP A 26 -19.60 -5.85 -5.89
CA ASP A 26 -20.25 -5.73 -4.58
C ASP A 26 -21.06 -7.01 -4.32
N ASP A 27 -20.40 -7.99 -3.68
CA ASP A 27 -20.98 -9.03 -2.79
C ASP A 27 -19.90 -10.10 -2.48
N ALA A 28 -18.72 -9.68 -2.02
CA ALA A 28 -17.65 -10.60 -1.58
C ALA A 28 -17.64 -10.68 -0.05
N CYS A 29 -17.95 -11.87 0.47
CA CYS A 29 -17.60 -12.27 1.83
C CYS A 29 -16.08 -12.12 2.00
N VAL A 30 -15.61 -11.63 3.17
CA VAL A 30 -14.18 -11.34 3.41
C VAL A 30 -13.30 -12.56 3.28
N ALA A 31 -13.82 -13.78 3.38
CA ALA A 31 -13.03 -15.00 3.21
C ALA A 31 -12.17 -14.90 1.93
N GLY A 32 -10.86 -14.70 2.12
CA GLY A 32 -9.90 -14.54 1.03
C GLY A 32 -9.72 -13.13 0.44
N ALA A 33 -10.25 -12.07 1.06
CA ALA A 33 -10.02 -10.70 0.58
C ALA A 33 -8.52 -10.40 0.50
N SER A 34 -8.05 -9.81 -0.60
CA SER A 34 -6.64 -9.49 -0.85
C SER A 34 -6.18 -8.19 -0.16
N THR A 35 -4.87 -7.97 -0.06
CA THR A 35 -4.32 -6.70 0.48
C THR A 35 -4.80 -5.48 -0.32
N ALA A 36 -4.89 -5.60 -1.64
CA ALA A 36 -5.41 -4.55 -2.51
C ALA A 36 -6.91 -4.31 -2.29
N GLU A 37 -7.71 -5.36 -2.07
CA GLU A 37 -9.13 -5.22 -1.78
C GLU A 37 -9.38 -4.50 -0.44
N VAL A 38 -8.56 -4.76 0.59
CA VAL A 38 -8.63 -4.02 1.86
C VAL A 38 -8.22 -2.55 1.67
N LEU A 39 -7.18 -2.26 0.88
CA LEU A 39 -6.81 -0.88 0.54
C LEU A 39 -7.92 -0.16 -0.24
N HIS A 40 -8.54 -0.84 -1.20
CA HIS A 40 -9.70 -0.32 -1.93
C HIS A 40 -10.87 -0.09 -1.00
N LEU A 41 -11.17 -1.03 -0.10
CA LEU A 41 -12.19 -0.88 0.93
C LEU A 41 -11.93 0.39 1.73
N LEU A 42 -10.72 0.61 2.25
CA LEU A 42 -10.38 1.81 3.04
C LEU A 42 -10.49 3.10 2.22
N SER A 43 -10.22 3.05 0.91
CA SER A 43 -10.35 4.19 -0.01
C SER A 43 -11.80 4.47 -0.46
N ALA A 44 -12.71 3.49 -0.31
CA ALA A 44 -14.02 3.50 -0.93
C ALA A 44 -15.02 4.39 -0.18
N GLY A 45 -15.23 5.59 -0.69
CA GLY A 45 -16.29 6.47 -0.20
C GLY A 45 -16.02 6.88 1.26
N ALA A 46 -16.84 6.40 2.20
CA ALA A 46 -16.80 6.83 3.61
C ALA A 46 -16.23 5.78 4.59
N THR A 47 -15.86 4.58 4.12
CA THR A 47 -15.40 3.46 4.97
C THR A 47 -14.24 3.81 5.89
N GLY A 48 -13.13 4.36 5.36
CA GLY A 48 -11.98 4.77 6.15
C GLY A 48 -12.37 5.81 7.21
N ALA A 49 -13.19 6.80 6.84
CA ALA A 49 -13.65 7.82 7.77
C ALA A 49 -14.61 7.26 8.85
N ILE A 50 -15.46 6.29 8.51
CA ILE A 50 -16.33 5.57 9.47
C ILE A 50 -15.46 4.76 10.45
N LEU A 51 -14.48 4.00 9.95
CA LEU A 51 -13.53 3.25 10.78
C LEU A 51 -12.84 4.18 11.79
N MET A 52 -12.35 5.34 11.32
CA MET A 52 -11.70 6.32 12.19
C MET A 52 -12.63 6.91 13.26
N ALA A 53 -13.89 7.22 12.91
CA ALA A 53 -14.85 7.76 13.86
C ALA A 53 -15.24 6.74 14.94
N LEU A 54 -15.43 5.47 14.56
CA LEU A 54 -15.80 4.41 15.50
C LEU A 54 -14.66 3.97 16.43
N GLY A 55 -13.41 4.33 16.10
CA GLY A 55 -12.27 4.06 16.98
C GLY A 55 -12.28 4.84 18.30
N GLU A 56 -13.07 5.91 18.39
CA GLU A 56 -13.30 6.64 19.66
C GLU A 56 -14.34 5.95 20.56
N GLY A 57 -15.07 4.98 20.02
CA GLY A 57 -16.07 4.19 20.73
C GLY A 57 -17.37 3.99 19.94
N PRO A 58 -18.36 3.28 20.53
CA PRO A 58 -19.64 3.02 19.90
C PRO A 58 -20.39 4.30 19.53
N LEU A 59 -20.90 4.40 18.30
CA LEU A 59 -21.65 5.56 17.83
C LEU A 59 -23.04 5.16 17.36
N ARG A 60 -24.03 5.95 17.77
CA ARG A 60 -25.34 5.93 17.13
C ARG A 60 -25.23 6.43 15.70
N THR A 61 -25.99 5.85 14.79
CA THR A 61 -26.02 6.24 13.37
C THR A 61 -26.10 7.76 13.13
N LYS A 62 -26.95 8.46 13.89
CA LYS A 62 -27.09 9.92 13.76
C LYS A 62 -25.76 10.62 14.08
N THR A 63 -25.14 10.26 15.20
CA THR A 63 -23.86 10.80 15.64
C THR A 63 -22.73 10.42 14.69
N LEU A 64 -22.70 9.18 14.19
CA LEU A 64 -21.74 8.75 13.18
C LEU A 64 -21.82 9.61 11.91
N THR A 65 -23.04 9.95 11.46
CA THR A 65 -23.24 10.83 10.30
C THR A 65 -22.75 12.26 10.56
N GLU A 66 -22.89 12.75 11.79
CA GLU A 66 -22.39 14.07 12.19
C GLU A 66 -20.84 14.08 12.29
N GLN A 67 -20.23 12.98 12.72
CA GLN A 67 -18.77 12.84 12.85
C GLN A 67 -18.04 12.53 11.54
N VAL A 68 -18.75 12.07 10.51
CA VAL A 68 -18.20 11.82 9.17
C VAL A 68 -18.79 12.82 8.16
N PRO A 69 -18.49 14.12 8.29
CA PRO A 69 -19.08 15.14 7.43
C PRO A 69 -18.49 15.06 6.00
N GLY A 70 -19.24 15.57 5.03
CA GLY A 70 -18.90 15.49 3.60
C GLY A 70 -19.55 14.31 2.88
N TYR A 71 -20.20 13.41 3.62
CA TYR A 71 -20.97 12.30 3.06
C TYR A 71 -22.45 12.42 3.41
N ALA A 72 -23.31 12.04 2.46
CA ALA A 72 -24.74 11.96 2.73
C ALA A 72 -25.03 10.82 3.74
N PRO A 73 -26.06 10.96 4.60
CA PRO A 73 -26.42 9.90 5.56
C PRO A 73 -26.58 8.53 4.89
N ARG A 74 -27.26 8.46 3.73
CA ARG A 74 -27.43 7.23 2.93
C ARG A 74 -26.10 6.55 2.59
N THR A 75 -25.06 7.33 2.33
CA THR A 75 -23.72 6.85 2.04
C THR A 75 -23.09 6.23 3.28
N ILE A 76 -23.25 6.86 4.44
CA ILE A 76 -22.79 6.31 5.74
C ILE A 76 -23.48 4.98 6.04
N TYR A 77 -24.81 4.90 5.89
CA TYR A 77 -25.55 3.64 6.08
C TYR A 77 -25.01 2.50 5.20
N ARG A 78 -24.81 2.78 3.91
CA ARG A 78 -24.32 1.80 2.95
C ARG A 78 -22.93 1.29 3.34
N TYR A 79 -21.99 2.19 3.65
CA TYR A 79 -20.62 1.79 3.94
C TYR A 79 -20.43 1.23 5.35
N ALA A 80 -21.21 1.65 6.33
CA ALA A 80 -21.25 0.98 7.64
C ALA A 80 -21.82 -0.44 7.51
N GLY A 81 -22.85 -0.63 6.67
CA GLY A 81 -23.36 -1.95 6.30
C GLY A 81 -22.28 -2.82 5.66
N LYS A 82 -21.55 -2.27 4.68
CA LYS A 82 -20.41 -2.98 4.06
C LYS A 82 -19.35 -3.37 5.09
N LEU A 83 -18.93 -2.47 6.00
CA LEU A 83 -17.99 -2.84 7.07
C LEU A 83 -18.54 -3.91 8.01
N ALA A 84 -19.86 -3.95 8.22
CA ALA A 84 -20.50 -4.98 9.05
C ALA A 84 -20.58 -6.35 8.35
N GLU A 85 -20.81 -6.37 7.03
CA GLU A 85 -20.70 -7.59 6.21
C GLU A 85 -19.29 -8.18 6.26
N LEU A 86 -18.29 -7.33 6.52
CA LEU A 86 -16.89 -7.75 6.68
C LEU A 86 -16.49 -8.02 8.13
N GLU A 87 -17.44 -8.05 9.06
CA GLU A 87 -17.21 -8.25 10.50
C GLU A 87 -16.21 -7.26 11.12
N ILE A 88 -15.98 -6.11 10.47
CA ILE A 88 -15.14 -5.00 10.99
C ILE A 88 -15.98 -4.13 11.94
N VAL A 89 -17.28 -4.01 11.68
CA VAL A 89 -18.22 -3.23 12.48
C VAL A 89 -19.39 -4.10 12.92
N GLU A 90 -19.65 -4.12 14.21
CA GLU A 90 -20.87 -4.71 14.77
C GLU A 90 -22.01 -3.69 14.74
N ARG A 91 -23.20 -4.17 14.40
CA ARG A 91 -24.43 -3.37 14.38
C ARG A 91 -25.43 -3.93 15.37
N GLU A 92 -25.72 -3.17 16.41
CA GLU A 92 -26.71 -3.54 17.42
C GLU A 92 -27.94 -2.63 17.35
N GLU A 93 -29.12 -3.25 17.43
CA GLU A 93 -30.39 -2.52 17.57
C GLU A 93 -30.78 -2.45 19.05
N GLU A 94 -30.70 -1.26 19.65
CA GLU A 94 -31.19 -1.03 21.00
C GLU A 94 -32.72 -1.02 21.00
N PRO A 95 -33.37 -1.81 21.90
CA PRO A 95 -34.83 -1.84 22.01
C PRO A 95 -35.38 -0.47 22.46
N GLY A 96 -36.40 0.02 21.76
CA GLY A 96 -37.05 1.30 22.05
C GLY A 96 -37.92 1.80 20.89
N VAL A 97 -38.71 2.86 21.13
CA VAL A 97 -39.47 3.56 20.09
C VAL A 97 -39.01 5.02 20.06
N PRO A 98 -38.37 5.49 18.97
CA PRO A 98 -37.90 4.69 17.82
C PRO A 98 -36.71 3.78 18.21
N SER A 99 -36.55 2.66 17.48
CA SER A 99 -35.37 1.80 17.63
C SER A 99 -34.11 2.59 17.30
N LYS A 100 -33.02 2.31 18.01
CA LYS A 100 -31.74 2.99 17.80
C LYS A 100 -30.72 1.97 17.33
N VAL A 101 -29.97 2.33 16.29
CA VAL A 101 -28.87 1.52 15.80
C VAL A 101 -27.57 2.10 16.32
N VAL A 102 -26.78 1.27 17.00
CA VAL A 102 -25.42 1.55 17.47
C VAL A 102 -24.45 0.75 16.61
N HIS A 103 -23.37 1.40 16.20
CA HIS A 103 -22.26 0.79 15.47
C HIS A 103 -21.05 0.78 16.38
N THR A 104 -20.34 -0.34 16.42
CA THR A 104 -19.15 -0.55 17.26
C THR A 104 -18.09 -1.26 16.41
N LEU A 105 -16.80 -0.96 16.61
CA LEU A 105 -15.76 -1.80 16.01
C LEU A 105 -15.80 -3.18 16.65
N SER A 106 -15.71 -4.24 15.85
CA SER A 106 -15.56 -5.59 16.38
C SER A 106 -14.20 -5.74 17.09
N ASP A 107 -14.15 -6.65 18.07
CA ASP A 107 -12.95 -6.99 18.83
C ASP A 107 -12.57 -8.46 18.57
N PRO A 108 -11.39 -8.77 17.99
CA PRO A 108 -10.28 -7.85 17.68
C PRO A 108 -10.32 -7.23 16.29
N CYS A 109 -11.09 -7.80 15.35
CA CYS A 109 -10.96 -7.55 13.91
C CYS A 109 -11.01 -6.05 13.54
N GLY A 110 -12.08 -5.34 13.90
CA GLY A 110 -12.21 -3.91 13.60
C GLY A 110 -11.25 -3.01 14.38
N THR A 111 -11.02 -3.34 15.65
CA THR A 111 -10.14 -2.57 16.54
C THR A 111 -8.68 -2.63 16.09
N GLU A 112 -8.19 -3.80 15.66
CA GLU A 112 -6.83 -3.94 15.13
C GLU A 112 -6.64 -3.18 13.80
N LEU A 113 -7.61 -3.25 12.89
CA LEU A 113 -7.56 -2.49 11.63
C LEU A 113 -7.56 -0.98 11.89
N TYR A 114 -8.42 -0.51 12.80
CA TYR A 114 -8.42 0.90 13.22
C TYR A 114 -7.05 1.31 13.78
N ASN A 115 -6.48 0.55 14.70
CA ASN A 115 -5.19 0.87 15.31
C ASN A 115 -4.06 0.95 14.28
N LEU A 116 -4.05 0.02 13.32
CA LEU A 116 -3.11 0.04 12.20
C LEU A 116 -3.27 1.30 11.34
N VAL A 117 -4.49 1.59 10.89
CA VAL A 117 -4.77 2.73 10.00
C VAL A 117 -4.52 4.05 10.72
N ASN A 118 -4.89 4.17 12.00
CA ASN A 118 -4.65 5.37 12.81
C ASN A 118 -3.15 5.63 12.99
N ARG A 119 -2.38 4.59 13.36
CA ARG A 119 -0.92 4.70 13.50
C ARG A 119 -0.26 5.06 12.18
N PHE A 120 -0.69 4.46 11.07
CA PHE A 120 -0.18 4.81 9.74
C PHE A 120 -0.54 6.26 9.37
N ALA A 121 -1.75 6.71 9.69
CA ALA A 121 -2.20 8.06 9.43
C ALA A 121 -1.37 9.10 10.19
N ASP A 122 -1.02 8.83 11.44
CA ASP A 122 -0.13 9.69 12.22
C ASP A 122 1.28 9.78 11.63
N ALA A 123 1.78 8.67 11.09
CA ALA A 123 3.11 8.62 10.50
C ALA A 123 3.19 9.28 9.12
N SER A 124 2.16 9.06 8.29
CA SER A 124 2.26 9.21 6.83
C SER A 124 1.02 9.79 6.15
N LEU A 125 -0.05 10.18 6.84
CA LEU A 125 -1.18 10.85 6.17
C LEU A 125 -1.30 12.29 6.62
N THR A 126 -1.67 13.16 5.68
CA THR A 126 -2.00 14.55 6.01
C THR A 126 -3.31 14.56 6.81
N ARG A 127 -3.22 14.99 8.06
CA ARG A 127 -4.38 15.33 8.88
C ARG A 127 -4.79 16.78 8.64
N LEU A 128 -6.09 17.01 8.60
CA LEU A 128 -6.70 18.33 8.63
C LEU A 128 -6.54 18.94 10.04
N PRO A 129 -6.72 20.27 10.20
CA PRO A 129 -6.58 20.94 11.49
C PRO A 129 -7.49 20.39 12.61
N ASP A 130 -8.59 19.74 12.24
CA ASP A 130 -9.52 19.09 13.17
C ASP A 130 -9.18 17.62 13.44
N GLY A 131 -8.00 17.17 13.02
CA GLY A 131 -7.50 15.81 13.25
C GLY A 131 -7.98 14.77 12.24
N ARG A 132 -8.94 15.09 11.35
CA ARG A 132 -9.44 14.13 10.36
C ARG A 132 -8.44 13.89 9.24
N ILE A 133 -8.51 12.72 8.61
CA ILE A 133 -7.68 12.39 7.45
C ILE A 133 -8.28 13.03 6.20
N ASP A 134 -7.45 13.71 5.41
CA ASP A 134 -7.87 14.38 4.18
C ASP A 134 -8.48 13.40 3.14
N ALA A 135 -9.48 13.85 2.38
CA ALA A 135 -10.15 13.00 1.39
C ALA A 135 -9.21 12.50 0.28
N HIS A 136 -8.22 13.30 -0.14
CA HIS A 136 -7.21 12.88 -1.11
C HIS A 136 -6.26 11.83 -0.53
N ALA A 137 -6.03 11.84 0.80
CA ALA A 137 -5.25 10.81 1.46
C ALA A 137 -5.94 9.43 1.34
N TRP A 138 -7.26 9.36 1.57
CA TRP A 138 -8.04 8.13 1.36
C TRP A 138 -8.03 7.66 -0.10
N ALA A 139 -8.28 8.57 -1.05
CA ALA A 139 -8.26 8.25 -2.48
C ALA A 139 -6.89 7.70 -2.92
N SER A 140 -5.81 8.18 -2.31
CA SER A 140 -4.46 7.71 -2.61
C SER A 140 -4.19 6.26 -2.15
N LEU A 141 -5.00 5.68 -1.26
CA LEU A 141 -4.93 4.26 -0.91
C LEU A 141 -5.51 3.39 -2.04
N GLY A 142 -6.57 3.85 -2.70
CA GLY A 142 -7.12 3.16 -3.88
C GLY A 142 -6.14 3.15 -5.05
N LEU A 143 -5.45 4.27 -5.29
CA LEU A 143 -4.38 4.32 -6.30
C LEU A 143 -3.18 3.43 -5.94
N LEU A 144 -2.87 3.27 -4.64
CA LEU A 144 -1.83 2.35 -4.20
C LEU A 144 -2.24 0.90 -4.48
N ALA A 145 -3.49 0.54 -4.19
CA ALA A 145 -4.04 -0.78 -4.49
C ALA A 145 -3.97 -1.08 -5.99
N ASP A 146 -4.43 -0.16 -6.83
CA ASP A 146 -4.35 -0.28 -8.29
C ASP A 146 -2.91 -0.48 -8.79
N MET A 147 -1.94 0.21 -8.18
CA MET A 147 -0.52 0.13 -8.53
C MET A 147 0.11 -1.20 -8.07
N TRP A 148 -0.31 -1.70 -6.91
CA TRP A 148 0.08 -3.01 -6.37
C TRP A 148 -0.44 -4.14 -7.25
N GLU A 149 -1.74 -4.19 -7.52
CA GLU A 149 -2.35 -5.23 -8.39
C GLU A 149 -1.80 -5.20 -9.82
N ALA A 150 -1.38 -4.02 -10.30
CA ALA A 150 -0.75 -3.88 -11.60
C ALA A 150 0.69 -4.41 -11.66
N GLY A 151 1.27 -4.89 -10.55
CA GLY A 151 2.68 -5.31 -10.46
C GLY A 151 3.68 -4.16 -10.67
N MET A 152 3.22 -2.90 -10.73
CA MET A 152 4.09 -1.75 -11.02
C MET A 152 5.00 -1.40 -9.85
N VAL A 153 4.57 -1.70 -8.63
CA VAL A 153 5.41 -1.53 -7.43
C VAL A 153 6.65 -2.38 -7.55
N GLU A 154 6.50 -3.65 -7.94
CA GLU A 154 7.61 -4.58 -8.05
C GLU A 154 8.56 -4.21 -9.19
N GLU A 155 8.02 -3.86 -10.37
CA GLU A 155 8.84 -3.41 -11.49
C GLU A 155 9.69 -2.15 -11.16
N LEU A 156 9.26 -1.33 -10.20
CA LEU A 156 9.94 -0.09 -9.80
C LEU A 156 10.68 -0.21 -8.45
N SER A 157 10.79 -1.42 -7.88
CA SER A 157 11.32 -1.61 -6.53
C SER A 157 12.83 -1.38 -6.42
N CYS A 158 13.60 -1.69 -7.47
CA CYS A 158 15.06 -1.44 -7.54
C CYS A 158 15.40 -0.07 -8.12
N GLU A 159 14.88 0.23 -9.31
CA GLU A 159 15.27 1.40 -10.09
C GLU A 159 14.11 1.97 -10.90
N GLY A 160 14.28 3.21 -11.35
CA GLY A 160 13.29 3.85 -12.19
C GLY A 160 13.28 3.30 -13.61
N ARG A 161 12.09 3.07 -14.15
CA ARG A 161 11.90 2.47 -15.47
C ARG A 161 11.19 3.41 -16.43
N SER A 162 11.53 3.31 -17.72
CA SER A 162 10.76 3.98 -18.77
C SER A 162 9.42 3.26 -18.99
N PRO A 163 8.37 3.92 -19.51
CA PRO A 163 7.11 3.22 -19.80
C PRO A 163 7.26 2.09 -20.83
N THR A 164 8.30 2.10 -21.67
CA THR A 164 8.61 0.98 -22.55
C THR A 164 9.16 -0.22 -21.79
N ASP A 165 10.00 0.02 -20.78
CA ASP A 165 10.57 -1.05 -19.96
C ASP A 165 9.51 -1.63 -19.02
N LEU A 166 8.70 -0.77 -18.40
CA LEU A 166 7.52 -1.19 -17.63
C LEU A 166 6.57 -2.05 -18.48
N ALA A 167 6.28 -1.68 -19.72
CA ALA A 167 5.41 -2.47 -20.60
C ALA A 167 5.95 -3.87 -20.96
N ARG A 168 7.23 -4.16 -20.68
CA ARG A 168 7.83 -5.50 -20.85
C ARG A 168 7.78 -6.34 -19.56
N GLY A 169 7.33 -5.76 -18.46
CA GLY A 169 7.20 -6.41 -17.17
C GLY A 169 6.15 -7.53 -17.13
N HIS A 170 6.12 -8.26 -16.02
CA HIS A 170 5.32 -9.48 -15.87
C HIS A 170 3.82 -9.24 -15.57
N HIS A 171 3.31 -8.02 -15.79
CA HIS A 171 1.93 -7.66 -15.48
C HIS A 171 0.95 -7.73 -16.68
N GLY A 172 1.45 -8.09 -17.89
CA GLY A 172 0.60 -8.27 -19.08
C GLY A 172 -0.10 -7.01 -19.61
N LEU A 173 0.42 -5.81 -19.30
CA LEU A 173 -0.18 -4.54 -19.70
C LEU A 173 0.50 -4.03 -20.96
N SER A 174 -0.30 -3.53 -21.91
CA SER A 174 0.23 -2.83 -23.07
C SER A 174 0.90 -1.50 -22.70
N TYR A 175 1.79 -1.01 -23.55
CA TYR A 175 2.43 0.29 -23.40
C TYR A 175 1.43 1.44 -23.15
N HIS A 176 0.29 1.45 -23.85
CA HIS A 176 -0.73 2.48 -23.66
C HIS A 176 -1.39 2.41 -22.28
N GLN A 177 -1.67 1.20 -21.77
CA GLN A 177 -2.20 1.00 -20.43
C GLN A 177 -1.19 1.43 -19.36
N VAL A 178 0.07 1.02 -19.51
CA VAL A 178 1.17 1.43 -18.62
C VAL A 178 1.29 2.94 -18.57
N ASN A 179 1.36 3.60 -19.74
CA ASN A 179 1.52 5.05 -19.80
C ASN A 179 0.33 5.80 -19.18
N ARG A 180 -0.90 5.32 -19.39
CA ARG A 180 -2.10 5.90 -18.77
C ARG A 180 -2.08 5.74 -17.25
N ARG A 181 -1.75 4.55 -16.73
CA ARG A 181 -1.68 4.25 -15.29
C ARG A 181 -0.54 5.03 -14.61
N ALA A 182 0.65 5.06 -15.20
CA ALA A 182 1.78 5.83 -14.68
C ALA A 182 1.44 7.32 -14.55
N GLY A 183 0.74 7.91 -15.53
CA GLY A 183 0.27 9.30 -15.44
C GLY A 183 -0.73 9.53 -14.30
N LEU A 184 -1.62 8.57 -14.05
CA LEU A 184 -2.57 8.61 -12.93
C LEU A 184 -1.84 8.53 -11.58
N PHE A 185 -0.93 7.57 -11.42
CA PHE A 185 -0.16 7.38 -10.18
C PHE A 185 0.77 8.56 -9.89
N LYS A 186 1.36 9.16 -10.94
CA LYS A 186 2.11 10.41 -10.83
C LYS A 186 1.23 11.56 -10.32
N THR A 187 0.03 11.72 -10.88
CA THR A 187 -0.91 12.77 -10.45
C THR A 187 -1.34 12.57 -8.99
N GLY A 188 -1.43 11.32 -8.52
CA GLY A 188 -1.66 10.97 -7.11
C GLY A 188 -0.43 11.11 -6.19
N GLY A 189 0.73 11.50 -6.71
CA GLY A 189 1.98 11.63 -5.96
C GLY A 189 2.63 10.31 -5.56
N LEU A 190 2.26 9.20 -6.22
CA LEU A 190 2.84 7.88 -5.95
C LEU A 190 4.08 7.59 -6.79
N LEU A 191 4.18 8.23 -7.96
CA LEU A 191 5.33 8.17 -8.84
C LEU A 191 5.94 9.56 -9.04
N GLU A 192 7.26 9.62 -9.11
CA GLU A 192 7.99 10.76 -9.64
C GLU A 192 8.38 10.49 -11.11
N GLU A 193 8.60 11.57 -11.86
CA GLU A 193 8.98 11.49 -13.27
C GLU A 193 10.24 12.33 -13.51
N TRP A 194 11.22 11.76 -14.20
CA TRP A 194 12.42 12.47 -14.64
C TRP A 194 12.84 12.06 -16.05
N GLN A 195 13.84 12.76 -16.59
CA GLN A 195 14.49 12.38 -17.84
C GLN A 195 15.69 11.48 -17.55
N GLY A 196 15.56 10.20 -17.85
CA GLY A 196 16.63 9.22 -17.78
C GLY A 196 17.58 9.25 -18.99
N PRO A 197 18.46 8.24 -19.09
CA PRO A 197 19.42 8.11 -20.19
C PRO A 197 18.76 8.21 -21.56
N GLY A 198 19.39 8.96 -22.47
CA GLY A 198 18.85 9.20 -23.82
C GLY A 198 17.59 10.07 -23.85
N ARG A 199 17.36 10.92 -22.82
CA ARG A 199 16.19 11.81 -22.68
C ARG A 199 14.85 11.06 -22.66
N ARG A 200 14.88 9.78 -22.27
CA ARG A 200 13.66 8.99 -22.10
C ARG A 200 13.00 9.39 -20.79
N ARG A 201 11.67 9.45 -20.78
CA ARG A 201 10.91 9.63 -19.56
C ARG A 201 11.01 8.36 -18.72
N CYS A 202 11.40 8.50 -17.45
CA CYS A 202 11.43 7.41 -16.48
C CYS A 202 10.51 7.75 -15.31
N TYR A 203 10.00 6.71 -14.67
CA TYR A 203 9.20 6.78 -13.45
C TYR A 203 9.88 6.01 -12.33
N GLY A 204 9.65 6.45 -11.09
CA GLY A 204 10.16 5.82 -9.88
C GLY A 204 9.21 6.05 -8.72
N LEU A 205 9.34 5.23 -7.69
CA LEU A 205 8.50 5.30 -6.50
C LEU A 205 8.90 6.50 -5.63
N THR A 206 7.94 7.35 -5.30
CA THR A 206 8.15 8.46 -4.35
C THR A 206 8.37 7.93 -2.93
N GLU A 207 8.96 8.76 -2.06
CA GLU A 207 9.06 8.46 -0.63
C GLU A 207 7.69 8.11 -0.01
N LYS A 208 6.63 8.82 -0.43
CA LYS A 208 5.25 8.56 -0.03
C LYS A 208 4.79 7.14 -0.34
N THR A 209 5.13 6.61 -1.52
CA THR A 209 4.82 5.22 -1.87
C THR A 209 5.65 4.24 -1.05
N ARG A 210 6.94 4.54 -0.84
CA ARG A 210 7.82 3.67 -0.05
C ARG A 210 7.32 3.52 1.38
N ARG A 211 6.89 4.61 2.03
CA ARG A 211 6.32 4.58 3.39
C ARG A 211 5.02 3.79 3.47
N LYS A 212 4.20 3.84 2.41
CA LYS A 212 2.95 3.06 2.33
C LYS A 212 3.14 1.54 2.35
N MET A 213 4.37 1.04 2.12
CA MET A 213 4.67 -0.39 2.28
C MET A 213 4.46 -0.87 3.73
N GLY A 214 4.62 0.00 4.73
CA GLY A 214 4.30 -0.32 6.12
C GLY A 214 2.80 -0.62 6.31
N LEU A 215 1.91 0.09 5.63
CA LEU A 215 0.47 -0.19 5.63
C LEU A 215 0.16 -1.50 4.90
N ILE A 216 0.82 -1.78 3.77
CA ILE A 216 0.66 -3.04 3.02
C ILE A 216 1.03 -4.24 3.90
N ALA A 217 2.19 -4.20 4.58
CA ALA A 217 2.60 -5.24 5.52
C ALA A 217 1.65 -5.36 6.72
N GLY A 218 1.14 -4.23 7.22
CA GLY A 218 0.16 -4.19 8.30
C GLY A 218 -1.16 -4.86 7.94
N ILE A 219 -1.67 -4.57 6.73
CA ILE A 219 -2.89 -5.18 6.21
C ILE A 219 -2.68 -6.68 5.99
N ALA A 220 -1.53 -7.10 5.47
CA ALA A 220 -1.21 -8.52 5.34
C ALA A 220 -1.25 -9.25 6.70
N ARG A 221 -0.67 -8.66 7.76
CA ARG A 221 -0.77 -9.21 9.13
C ARG A 221 -2.21 -9.33 9.59
N TRP A 222 -2.99 -8.26 9.44
CA TRP A 222 -4.40 -8.23 9.83
C TRP A 222 -5.21 -9.28 9.07
N ARG A 223 -4.97 -9.42 7.76
CA ARG A 223 -5.62 -10.44 6.92
C ARG A 223 -5.29 -11.85 7.41
N HIS A 224 -4.03 -12.13 7.70
CA HIS A 224 -3.61 -13.43 8.23
C HIS A 224 -4.33 -13.79 9.54
N HIS A 225 -4.60 -12.81 10.41
CA HIS A 225 -5.27 -13.05 11.69
C HIS A 225 -6.78 -13.22 11.58
N HIS A 226 -7.44 -12.48 10.68
CA HIS A 226 -8.91 -12.31 10.72
C HIS A 226 -9.65 -12.75 9.46
N VAL A 227 -8.97 -12.92 8.34
CA VAL A 227 -9.58 -13.03 7.01
C VAL A 227 -9.24 -14.33 6.30
N VAL A 228 -7.97 -14.68 6.38
CA VAL A 228 -7.35 -15.77 5.64
C VAL A 228 -7.43 -17.05 6.49
N ALA A 229 -7.46 -18.21 5.84
CA ALA A 229 -7.47 -19.49 6.56
C ALA A 229 -6.20 -19.65 7.41
N GLU A 230 -6.27 -20.43 8.49
CA GLU A 230 -5.16 -20.58 9.46
C GLU A 230 -3.85 -21.08 8.81
N ASP A 231 -3.96 -21.81 7.69
CA ASP A 231 -2.85 -22.37 6.91
C ASP A 231 -2.37 -21.49 5.74
N GLU A 232 -3.06 -20.39 5.45
CA GLU A 232 -2.68 -19.49 4.35
C GLU A 232 -1.88 -18.29 4.88
N GLU A 233 -0.78 -17.95 4.19
CA GLU A 233 -0.02 -16.73 4.50
C GLU A 233 -0.83 -15.49 4.08
N GLY A 234 -0.89 -14.47 4.94
CA GLY A 234 -1.54 -13.19 4.58
C GLY A 234 -0.83 -12.42 3.46
N MET A 235 0.37 -12.85 3.05
CA MET A 235 1.21 -12.28 2.01
C MET A 235 2.23 -13.31 1.56
N THR A 236 2.57 -13.38 0.27
CA THR A 236 3.58 -14.32 -0.23
C THR A 236 5.01 -13.84 0.06
N ALA A 237 6.00 -14.72 -0.08
CA ALA A 237 7.41 -14.35 0.02
C ALA A 237 7.83 -13.27 -1.00
N GLU A 238 7.30 -13.32 -2.22
CA GLU A 238 7.52 -12.33 -3.29
C GLU A 238 6.96 -10.96 -2.94
N GLU A 239 5.74 -10.92 -2.44
CA GLU A 239 5.10 -9.68 -1.99
C GLU A 239 5.87 -9.06 -0.81
N MET A 240 6.30 -9.87 0.15
CA MET A 240 7.10 -9.41 1.28
C MET A 240 8.49 -8.93 0.84
N ALA A 241 9.13 -9.61 -0.12
CA ALA A 241 10.39 -9.15 -0.68
C ALA A 241 10.24 -7.82 -1.42
N THR A 242 9.15 -7.64 -2.16
CA THR A 242 8.77 -6.37 -2.79
C THR A 242 8.64 -5.26 -1.74
N VAL A 243 7.90 -5.51 -0.65
CA VAL A 243 7.74 -4.56 0.48
C VAL A 243 9.09 -4.13 1.04
N LEU A 244 9.98 -5.08 1.34
CA LEU A 244 11.32 -4.79 1.87
C LEU A 244 12.15 -4.00 0.87
N ARG A 245 12.20 -4.43 -0.40
CA ARG A 245 13.00 -3.80 -1.45
C ARG A 245 12.57 -2.36 -1.72
N VAL A 246 11.27 -2.09 -1.68
CA VAL A 246 10.71 -0.75 -1.89
C VAL A 246 10.98 0.15 -0.69
N ALA A 247 10.89 -0.37 0.53
CA ALA A 247 10.95 0.43 1.74
C ALA A 247 12.40 0.66 2.24
N LEU A 248 13.33 -0.26 1.99
CA LEU A 248 14.74 -0.16 2.41
C LEU A 248 15.41 1.18 2.04
N PRO A 249 15.22 1.76 0.84
CA PRO A 249 15.83 3.04 0.48
C PRO A 249 15.38 4.26 1.29
N LEU A 250 14.43 4.09 2.22
CA LEU A 250 14.08 5.11 3.20
C LEU A 250 15.15 5.30 4.29
N VAL A 251 16.03 4.32 4.48
CA VAL A 251 16.96 4.25 5.61
C VAL A 251 18.31 4.89 5.26
N LYS A 252 18.92 5.55 6.25
CA LYS A 252 20.27 6.12 6.17
C LYS A 252 21.19 5.52 7.22
N LEU A 253 22.31 4.96 6.78
CA LEU A 253 23.33 4.26 7.56
C LEU A 253 24.73 4.82 7.27
N PRO A 254 25.05 6.07 7.69
CA PRO A 254 26.34 6.70 7.37
C PRO A 254 27.56 5.94 7.94
N GLU A 255 27.37 5.13 8.99
CA GLU A 255 28.43 4.31 9.59
C GLU A 255 28.74 3.03 8.79
N HIS A 256 27.92 2.71 7.79
CA HIS A 256 28.01 1.49 6.99
C HIS A 256 28.28 1.76 5.50
N ARG A 257 28.78 2.93 5.14
CA ARG A 257 29.08 3.30 3.74
C ARG A 257 29.94 2.25 3.03
N GLY A 258 29.55 1.93 1.80
CA GLY A 258 30.20 0.94 0.94
C GLY A 258 29.89 -0.51 1.30
N LYS A 259 29.04 -0.77 2.30
CA LYS A 259 28.64 -2.14 2.67
C LYS A 259 27.45 -2.64 1.87
N CYS A 260 27.41 -3.94 1.66
CA CYS A 260 26.32 -4.67 1.02
C CYS A 260 25.48 -5.43 2.07
N LEU A 261 24.16 -5.44 1.87
CA LEU A 261 23.17 -6.10 2.71
C LEU A 261 22.40 -7.14 1.88
N GLN A 262 22.16 -8.30 2.47
CA GLN A 262 21.27 -9.33 1.95
C GLN A 262 20.10 -9.57 2.89
N LEU A 263 18.86 -9.52 2.40
CA LEU A 263 17.69 -10.02 3.12
C LEU A 263 17.09 -11.19 2.35
N SER A 264 16.72 -12.27 3.02
CA SER A 264 16.05 -13.42 2.40
C SER A 264 14.70 -13.68 3.07
N VAL A 265 13.65 -13.78 2.26
CA VAL A 265 12.28 -14.10 2.64
C VAL A 265 11.97 -15.54 2.24
N LEU A 266 11.76 -16.41 3.23
CA LEU A 266 11.44 -17.83 3.01
C LEU A 266 9.94 -18.05 2.83
N SER A 267 9.58 -18.93 1.90
CA SER A 267 8.23 -19.50 1.79
C SER A 267 8.03 -20.59 2.86
N GLU A 268 6.82 -20.68 3.44
CA GLU A 268 6.49 -21.70 4.45
C GLU A 268 6.31 -23.11 3.87
N ASP A 269 5.96 -23.24 2.59
CA ASP A 269 5.69 -24.53 1.93
C ASP A 269 6.93 -25.39 1.69
N ASP A 270 8.12 -24.89 2.01
CA ASP A 270 9.37 -25.48 1.54
C ASP A 270 10.07 -26.37 2.56
N ALA A 271 9.51 -27.57 2.76
CA ALA A 271 10.22 -28.69 3.36
C ALA A 271 11.41 -29.20 2.51
N ALA A 272 11.59 -28.69 1.28
CA ALA A 272 12.52 -29.23 0.27
C ALA A 272 13.63 -28.27 -0.21
N GLY A 273 13.79 -27.10 0.42
CA GLY A 273 14.92 -26.21 0.13
C GLY A 273 14.78 -25.39 -1.17
N SER A 274 13.55 -25.00 -1.54
CA SER A 274 13.38 -23.99 -2.58
C SER A 274 13.99 -22.65 -2.13
N GLU A 275 14.47 -21.89 -3.12
CA GLU A 275 15.12 -20.60 -2.93
C GLU A 275 14.05 -19.57 -2.61
N GLY A 276 14.02 -19.10 -1.36
CA GLY A 276 13.22 -17.94 -0.99
C GLY A 276 13.67 -16.68 -1.75
N GLU A 277 12.86 -15.64 -1.65
CA GLU A 277 13.13 -14.38 -2.33
C GLU A 277 14.27 -13.63 -1.65
N THR A 278 15.23 -13.17 -2.45
CA THR A 278 16.42 -12.48 -1.91
C THR A 278 16.46 -11.04 -2.40
N ILE A 279 16.66 -10.13 -1.45
CA ILE A 279 16.82 -8.70 -1.65
C ILE A 279 18.28 -8.36 -1.42
N TRP A 280 18.87 -7.65 -2.37
CA TRP A 280 20.21 -7.10 -2.28
C TRP A 280 20.13 -5.58 -2.15
N ALA A 281 20.97 -5.02 -1.29
CA ALA A 281 21.10 -3.58 -1.16
C ALA A 281 22.53 -3.16 -0.88
N GLU A 282 22.87 -1.94 -1.28
CA GLU A 282 24.14 -1.28 -1.03
C GLU A 282 23.91 -0.04 -0.18
N VAL A 283 24.82 0.26 0.74
CA VAL A 283 24.88 1.55 1.43
C VAL A 283 25.82 2.47 0.66
N THR A 284 25.26 3.47 -0.01
CA THR A 284 26.02 4.43 -0.84
C THR A 284 26.95 5.30 0.00
N ASP A 285 27.85 6.04 -0.66
CA ASP A 285 28.84 6.92 -0.01
C ASP A 285 28.23 8.00 0.91
N ASP A 286 27.00 8.42 0.65
CA ASP A 286 26.26 9.38 1.48
C ASP A 286 25.53 8.71 2.67
N GLY A 287 25.57 7.37 2.74
CA GLY A 287 24.90 6.56 3.75
C GLY A 287 23.48 6.13 3.36
N THR A 288 22.97 6.46 2.19
CA THR A 288 21.62 6.02 1.78
C THR A 288 21.64 4.54 1.39
N ILE A 289 20.57 3.79 1.71
CA ILE A 289 20.43 2.42 1.19
C ILE A 289 19.87 2.48 -0.24
N GLN A 290 20.45 1.73 -1.16
CA GLN A 290 19.92 1.53 -2.50
C GLN A 290 19.69 0.04 -2.76
N SER A 291 18.49 -0.31 -3.21
CA SER A 291 18.17 -1.68 -3.62
C SER A 291 18.83 -2.03 -4.95
N CYS A 292 19.45 -3.20 -5.03
CA CYS A 292 20.21 -3.67 -6.19
C CYS A 292 19.44 -4.79 -6.90
N ALA A 293 19.46 -4.79 -8.24
CA ALA A 293 18.91 -5.89 -9.03
C ALA A 293 19.88 -7.08 -9.16
N GLU A 294 21.19 -6.81 -9.11
CA GLU A 294 22.24 -7.81 -9.23
C GLU A 294 22.79 -8.21 -7.85
N GLN A 295 23.14 -9.49 -7.71
CA GLN A 295 23.74 -10.03 -6.50
C GLN A 295 25.18 -9.50 -6.34
N PRO A 296 25.53 -8.87 -5.20
CA PRO A 296 26.91 -8.54 -4.89
C PRO A 296 27.73 -9.81 -4.67
N ALA A 297 29.04 -9.73 -4.94
CA ALA A 297 29.93 -10.88 -4.83
C ALA A 297 30.02 -11.45 -3.40
N ASP A 298 29.94 -10.59 -2.38
CA ASP A 298 29.99 -10.97 -0.97
C ASP A 298 29.22 -9.92 -0.13
N PRO A 299 28.07 -10.26 0.48
CA PRO A 299 27.34 -9.32 1.34
C PRO A 299 28.04 -9.18 2.70
N ASP A 300 28.21 -7.95 3.19
CA ASP A 300 28.84 -7.69 4.49
C ASP A 300 27.96 -8.11 5.68
N GLY A 301 26.64 -8.13 5.50
CA GLY A 301 25.69 -8.57 6.50
C GLY A 301 24.45 -9.16 5.85
N TRP A 302 23.84 -10.15 6.51
CA TRP A 302 22.64 -10.80 5.98
C TRP A 302 21.62 -11.16 7.05
N GLY A 303 20.35 -11.19 6.64
CA GLY A 303 19.20 -11.60 7.44
C GLY A 303 18.33 -12.59 6.68
N ARG A 304 17.88 -13.68 7.33
CA ARG A 304 17.01 -14.70 6.74
C ARG A 304 15.82 -15.02 7.65
N GLY A 305 14.60 -14.93 7.12
CA GLY A 305 13.37 -15.27 7.83
C GLY A 305 12.19 -15.47 6.88
N SER A 306 11.11 -16.08 7.35
CA SER A 306 9.84 -16.16 6.60
C SER A 306 9.02 -14.87 6.68
N VAL A 307 7.91 -14.79 5.95
CA VAL A 307 6.96 -13.66 6.01
C VAL A 307 6.52 -13.36 7.45
N ARG A 308 6.21 -14.41 8.24
CA ARG A 308 5.82 -14.29 9.66
C ARG A 308 6.90 -13.70 10.57
N HIS A 309 8.16 -13.70 10.13
CA HIS A 309 9.27 -13.10 10.86
C HIS A 309 9.52 -11.64 10.44
N TRP A 310 9.43 -11.35 9.13
CA TRP A 310 9.67 -10.01 8.60
C TRP A 310 8.55 -9.01 8.88
N ILE A 311 7.29 -9.45 8.91
CA ILE A 311 6.15 -8.57 9.20
C ILE A 311 6.28 -7.93 10.62
N PRO A 312 6.46 -8.68 11.72
CA PRO A 312 6.65 -8.09 13.05
C PRO A 312 7.88 -7.17 13.12
N ILE A 313 8.93 -7.45 12.36
CA ILE A 313 10.10 -6.58 12.28
C ILE A 313 9.70 -5.20 11.75
N LEU A 314 8.99 -5.15 10.62
CA LEU A 314 8.56 -3.88 10.02
C LEU A 314 7.55 -3.12 10.88
N LEU A 315 6.65 -3.84 11.56
CA LEU A 315 5.52 -3.25 12.26
C LEU A 315 5.84 -2.91 13.72
N ASP A 316 6.74 -3.66 14.34
CA ASP A 316 6.99 -3.64 15.78
C ASP A 316 8.48 -3.45 16.14
N GLY A 317 9.41 -3.47 15.17
CA GLY A 317 10.84 -3.18 15.38
C GLY A 317 11.62 -4.28 16.12
N LYS A 318 11.15 -5.54 16.05
CA LYS A 318 11.74 -6.65 16.82
C LYS A 318 12.45 -7.66 15.92
N ILE A 319 13.78 -7.59 15.87
CA ILE A 319 14.63 -8.47 15.04
C ILE A 319 14.83 -9.89 15.60
N ASP A 320 14.24 -10.22 16.73
CA ASP A 320 14.54 -11.44 17.52
C ASP A 320 14.24 -12.77 16.83
N ARG A 321 13.60 -12.75 15.65
CA ARG A 321 13.15 -13.96 14.95
C ARG A 321 13.74 -14.17 13.55
N VAL A 322 14.72 -13.35 13.16
CA VAL A 322 15.45 -13.50 11.91
C VAL A 322 16.85 -14.06 12.19
N LEU A 323 17.28 -15.01 11.37
CA LEU A 323 18.65 -15.50 11.41
C LEU A 323 19.58 -14.42 10.84
N VAL A 324 20.61 -14.07 11.59
CA VAL A 324 21.57 -13.01 11.23
C VAL A 324 22.96 -13.61 11.11
N GLY A 325 23.72 -13.15 10.11
CA GLY A 325 25.15 -13.46 10.00
C GLY A 325 25.99 -12.29 9.51
N ASP A 326 27.30 -12.47 9.66
CA ASP A 326 28.35 -11.49 9.37
C ASP A 326 28.17 -10.19 10.17
N ASP A 327 28.07 -9.02 9.53
CA ASP A 327 27.85 -7.74 10.23
C ASP A 327 26.40 -7.62 10.74
N ALA A 328 26.16 -8.18 11.92
CA ALA A 328 24.87 -8.06 12.60
C ALA A 328 24.46 -6.61 12.92
N GLY A 329 25.43 -5.70 13.06
CA GLY A 329 25.17 -4.28 13.31
C GLY A 329 24.55 -3.59 12.10
N LEU A 330 25.01 -3.92 10.89
CA LEU A 330 24.43 -3.44 9.63
C LEU A 330 22.94 -3.79 9.54
N LEU A 331 22.60 -5.07 9.75
CA LEU A 331 21.22 -5.53 9.65
C LEU A 331 20.33 -4.89 10.74
N ALA A 332 20.80 -4.87 11.99
CA ALA A 332 20.05 -4.27 13.09
C ALA A 332 19.74 -2.79 12.82
N ASN A 333 20.76 -2.01 12.43
CA ASN A 333 20.58 -0.60 12.12
C ASN A 333 19.67 -0.37 10.90
N ALA A 334 19.75 -1.24 9.88
CA ALA A 334 18.87 -1.16 8.71
C ALA A 334 17.40 -1.40 9.10
N VAL A 335 17.14 -2.43 9.91
CA VAL A 335 15.81 -2.80 10.38
C VAL A 335 15.22 -1.73 11.31
N ASP A 336 16.01 -1.26 12.28
CA ASP A 336 15.58 -0.23 13.23
C ASP A 336 15.26 1.08 12.48
N GLY A 337 16.16 1.50 11.58
CA GLY A 337 15.92 2.68 10.75
C GLY A 337 14.69 2.53 9.84
N LEU A 338 14.39 1.32 9.37
CA LEU A 338 13.22 1.05 8.55
C LEU A 338 11.94 1.19 9.38
N TYR A 339 11.89 0.57 10.56
CA TYR A 339 10.77 0.73 11.50
C TYR A 339 10.54 2.20 11.86
N GLU A 340 11.61 2.92 12.24
CA GLU A 340 11.53 4.33 12.59
C GLU A 340 11.01 5.15 11.42
N THR A 341 11.51 4.92 10.20
CA THR A 341 11.10 5.73 9.05
C THR A 341 9.67 5.44 8.60
N LEU A 342 9.18 4.20 8.74
CA LEU A 342 7.80 3.85 8.38
C LEU A 342 6.76 4.43 9.36
N TRP A 343 7.11 4.55 10.64
CA TRP A 343 6.14 4.86 11.71
C TRP A 343 6.36 6.18 12.45
N THR A 344 7.46 6.89 12.17
CA THR A 344 7.68 8.24 12.72
C THR A 344 7.02 9.29 11.84
N PRO A 345 6.23 10.22 12.42
CA PRO A 345 5.61 11.32 11.68
C PRO A 345 6.63 12.12 10.88
N GLN A 346 6.43 12.20 9.57
CA GLN A 346 7.14 13.15 8.71
C GLN A 346 6.16 13.85 7.76
N PRO A 347 6.26 15.18 7.60
CA PRO A 347 5.42 15.90 6.65
C PRO A 347 5.81 15.54 5.21
N PHE A 348 4.81 15.32 4.36
CA PHE A 348 4.95 15.17 2.92
C PHE A 348 4.86 16.48 2.16
#